data_AF-A0ABD5X330-F1
#
_entry.id   AF-A0ABD5X330-F1
#
_cell.length_a   1.000
_cell.length_b   1.000
_cell.length_c   1.000
_cell.angle_alpha   90.00
_cell.angle_beta   90.00
_cell.angle_gamma   90.00
#
_symmetry.space_group_name_H-M   'P 1'
#
loop_
_entity.id
_entity.type
_entity.pdbx_description
1 polymer ?
#
loop_
_entity_poly.entity_id
_entity_poly.type
_entity_poly.pdbx_seq_one_letter_code
_entity_poly.pdbx_strand_id
1 'polypeptide(L)'
;MKAHIFAEDSNTTTEVRTKPAKEYFQGLFGMVAGLTEELSNSADTSLHVLSEEFGVLRGDQSIADVTESEQDESADLWENAKEQLLTAAREADVMVILLSTDAFDKTAGEIWPELVEEAKPDSIWCIGAARSTLDAIDFEKLDKKGCSVITYQRVGVARIGTDTREDLLQAIDQKVSG
;
A
#
# COMPACT_ATOMS: atom_id res chain seq x y z
N MET A 1 -8.44 -13.08 7.11
CA MET A 1 -7.91 -11.73 7.38
C MET A 1 -8.02 -10.90 6.12
N LYS A 2 -8.13 -9.57 6.24
CA LYS A 2 -8.06 -8.63 5.11
C LYS A 2 -6.72 -7.91 5.08
N ALA A 3 -6.09 -7.85 3.92
CA ALA A 3 -4.83 -7.14 3.72
C ALA A 3 -4.98 -6.09 2.61
N HIS A 4 -4.46 -4.89 2.86
CA HIS A 4 -4.43 -3.81 1.87
C HIS A 4 -3.00 -3.35 1.65
N ILE A 5 -2.59 -3.25 0.39
CA ILE A 5 -1.27 -2.78 -0.01
C ILE A 5 -1.45 -1.54 -0.89
N PHE A 6 -0.83 -0.43 -0.50
CA PHE A 6 -0.78 0.81 -1.27
C PHE A 6 0.64 1.03 -1.77
N ALA A 7 0.81 1.14 -3.08
CA ALA A 7 2.11 1.39 -3.70
C ALA A 7 1.97 2.28 -4.93
N GLU A 8 3.01 3.06 -5.24
CA GLU A 8 3.07 3.79 -6.51
C GLU A 8 3.38 2.83 -7.66
N ASP A 9 2.94 3.22 -8.85
CA ASP A 9 3.22 2.55 -10.11
C ASP A 9 4.74 2.47 -10.46
N SER A 10 5.01 2.05 -11.70
CA SER A 10 6.34 2.05 -12.27
C SER A 10 6.35 2.48 -13.73
N ASN A 11 7.35 3.30 -14.09
CA ASN A 11 7.60 3.70 -15.47
C ASN A 11 7.98 2.53 -16.40
N THR A 12 8.37 1.37 -15.85
CA THR A 12 8.65 0.19 -16.68
C THR A 12 7.37 -0.62 -16.81
N THR A 13 6.85 -0.74 -18.03
CA THR A 13 5.60 -1.44 -18.31
C THR A 13 5.75 -2.46 -19.43
N THR A 14 4.83 -3.42 -19.49
CA THR A 14 4.65 -4.28 -20.66
C THR A 14 3.78 -3.59 -21.73
N GLU A 15 3.90 -3.99 -22.99
CA GLU A 15 3.05 -3.47 -24.08
C GLU A 15 1.61 -4.04 -24.04
N VAL A 16 1.37 -5.08 -23.24
CA VAL A 16 0.08 -5.80 -23.19
C VAL A 16 -0.87 -5.16 -22.17
N ARG A 17 -1.70 -4.22 -22.61
CA ARG A 17 -2.67 -3.50 -21.75
C ARG A 17 -3.81 -4.36 -21.21
N THR A 18 -4.08 -5.54 -21.76
CA THR A 18 -5.10 -6.46 -21.23
C THR A 18 -4.65 -7.19 -19.96
N LYS A 19 -3.41 -6.97 -19.51
CA LYS A 19 -2.92 -7.54 -18.26
C LYS A 19 -3.42 -6.76 -17.05
N PRO A 20 -3.60 -7.44 -15.91
CA PRO A 20 -3.87 -6.77 -14.64
C PRO A 20 -2.76 -5.76 -14.29
N ALA A 21 -3.10 -4.69 -13.57
CA ALA A 21 -2.15 -3.65 -13.15
C ALA A 21 -0.91 -4.24 -12.46
N LYS A 22 -1.09 -5.27 -11.61
CA LYS A 22 0.01 -5.95 -10.92
C LYS A 22 1.03 -6.66 -11.84
N GLU A 23 0.61 -7.01 -13.06
CA GLU A 23 1.46 -7.63 -14.08
C GLU A 23 1.87 -6.66 -15.20
N TYR A 24 1.12 -5.56 -15.34
CA TYR A 24 1.39 -4.52 -16.31
C TYR A 24 2.62 -3.70 -15.91
N PHE A 25 2.69 -3.27 -14.65
CA PHE A 25 3.84 -2.60 -14.08
C PHE A 25 4.96 -3.60 -13.79
N GLN A 26 6.16 -3.31 -14.27
CA GLN A 26 7.32 -4.19 -14.25
C GLN A 26 8.49 -3.60 -13.45
N GLY A 27 9.67 -4.20 -13.61
CA GLY A 27 10.88 -3.79 -12.90
C GLY A 27 10.74 -3.98 -11.40
N LEU A 28 11.01 -2.92 -10.64
CA LEU A 28 10.98 -2.95 -9.17
C LEU A 28 9.56 -3.10 -8.62
N PHE A 29 8.52 -2.87 -9.44
CA PHE A 29 7.14 -3.15 -9.06
C PHE A 29 6.90 -4.65 -8.81
N GLY A 30 7.71 -5.53 -9.43
CA GLY A 30 7.64 -6.97 -9.20
C GLY A 30 7.82 -7.38 -7.73
N MET A 31 8.50 -6.56 -6.91
CA MET A 31 8.60 -6.80 -5.47
C MET A 31 7.25 -6.62 -4.75
N VAL A 32 6.46 -5.63 -5.17
CA VAL A 32 5.11 -5.38 -4.63
C VAL A 32 4.14 -6.45 -5.11
N ALA A 33 4.22 -6.83 -6.38
CA ALA A 33 3.42 -7.93 -6.94
C ALA A 33 3.71 -9.25 -6.21
N GLY A 34 4.99 -9.59 -6.01
CA GLY A 34 5.40 -10.78 -5.26
C GLY A 34 4.92 -10.76 -3.81
N LEU A 35 5.02 -9.62 -3.12
CA LEU A 35 4.46 -9.46 -1.77
C LEU A 35 2.94 -9.69 -1.76
N THR A 36 2.23 -9.17 -2.76
CA THR A 36 0.77 -9.35 -2.89
C THR A 36 0.42 -10.83 -3.02
N GLU A 37 1.15 -11.58 -3.85
CA GLU A 37 0.96 -13.03 -4.02
C GLU A 37 1.21 -13.81 -2.73
N GLU A 38 2.23 -13.43 -1.95
CA GLU A 38 2.53 -14.10 -0.68
C GLU A 38 1.48 -13.80 0.38
N LEU A 39 1.06 -12.55 0.53
CA LEU A 39 0.00 -12.17 1.47
C LEU A 39 -1.32 -12.85 1.12
N SER A 40 -1.56 -13.08 -0.19
CA SER A 40 -2.76 -13.78 -0.68
C SER A 40 -2.84 -15.23 -0.22
N ASN A 41 -1.75 -15.85 0.24
CA ASN A 41 -1.78 -17.20 0.81
C ASN A 41 -2.43 -17.25 2.21
N SER A 42 -2.43 -16.12 2.93
CA SER A 42 -2.87 -16.04 4.33
C SER A 42 -4.00 -15.01 4.55
N ALA A 43 -4.22 -14.09 3.62
CA ALA A 43 -5.21 -13.02 3.72
C ALA A 43 -5.88 -12.71 2.37
N ASP A 44 -7.14 -12.28 2.42
CA ASP A 44 -7.80 -11.65 1.28
C ASP A 44 -7.11 -10.31 1.00
N THR A 45 -6.32 -10.25 -0.07
CA THR A 45 -5.33 -9.18 -0.30
C THR A 45 -5.74 -8.29 -1.46
N SER A 46 -5.93 -7.01 -1.16
CA SER A 46 -6.20 -5.95 -2.14
C SER A 46 -4.97 -5.10 -2.37
N LEU A 47 -4.48 -5.05 -3.61
CA LEU A 47 -3.42 -4.15 -4.04
C LEU A 47 -4.03 -2.90 -4.67
N HIS A 48 -3.59 -1.73 -4.22
CA HIS A 48 -3.96 -0.39 -4.67
C HIS A 48 -2.72 0.26 -5.27
N VAL A 49 -2.76 0.55 -6.56
CA VAL A 49 -1.66 1.13 -7.31
C VAL A 49 -1.97 2.59 -7.62
N LEU A 50 -1.19 3.50 -7.03
CA LEU A 50 -1.31 4.94 -7.27
C LEU A 50 -0.54 5.27 -8.55
N SER A 51 -1.26 5.72 -9.57
CA SER A 51 -0.70 6.12 -10.86
C SER A 51 -1.19 7.51 -11.24
N GLU A 52 -0.25 8.40 -11.58
CA GLU A 52 -0.62 9.70 -12.13
C GLU A 52 -1.28 9.60 -13.51
N GLU A 53 -1.01 8.52 -14.27
CA GLU A 53 -1.61 8.28 -15.59
C GLU A 53 -3.02 7.65 -15.50
N PHE A 54 -3.26 6.83 -14.46
CA PHE A 54 -4.46 5.97 -14.41
C PHE A 54 -5.31 6.14 -13.14
N GLY A 55 -4.96 7.04 -12.22
CA GLY A 55 -5.63 7.16 -10.93
C GLY A 55 -5.24 6.02 -9.96
N VAL A 56 -6.17 5.66 -9.06
CA VAL A 56 -5.98 4.53 -8.14
C VAL A 56 -6.51 3.25 -8.78
N LEU A 57 -5.60 2.38 -9.19
CA LEU A 57 -5.93 1.09 -9.80
C LEU A 57 -5.99 -0.03 -8.77
N ARG A 58 -6.92 -0.97 -8.96
CA ARG A 58 -6.82 -2.26 -8.28
C ARG A 58 -5.78 -3.14 -8.98
N GLY A 59 -5.01 -3.91 -8.21
CA GLY A 59 -3.97 -4.79 -8.75
C GLY A 59 -4.49 -5.84 -9.74
N ASP A 60 -5.76 -6.25 -9.63
CA ASP A 60 -6.44 -7.20 -10.49
C ASP A 60 -7.15 -6.56 -11.71
N GLN A 61 -7.22 -5.23 -11.76
CA GLN A 61 -7.86 -4.48 -12.86
C GLN A 61 -6.98 -4.47 -14.11
N SER A 62 -7.57 -4.74 -15.27
CA SER A 62 -6.91 -4.63 -16.57
C SER A 62 -6.73 -3.16 -16.97
N ILE A 63 -5.55 -2.80 -17.49
CA ILE A 63 -5.29 -1.43 -17.96
C ILE A 63 -6.16 -1.06 -19.16
N ALA A 64 -6.55 -2.04 -19.98
CA ALA A 64 -7.44 -1.81 -21.11
C ALA A 64 -8.87 -1.41 -20.70
N ASP A 65 -9.27 -1.72 -19.47
CA ASP A 65 -10.60 -1.39 -18.95
C ASP A 65 -10.64 -0.03 -18.25
N VAL A 66 -9.48 0.62 -18.07
CA VAL A 66 -9.39 2.01 -17.57
C VAL A 66 -9.91 2.92 -18.68
N THR A 67 -11.05 3.55 -18.46
CA THR A 67 -11.65 4.40 -19.49
C THR A 67 -10.95 5.76 -19.53
N GLU A 68 -10.74 6.33 -20.73
CA GLU A 68 -10.18 7.70 -20.87
C GLU A 68 -11.03 8.77 -20.14
N SER A 69 -12.30 8.49 -19.85
CA SER A 69 -13.17 9.35 -19.02
C SER A 69 -12.83 9.36 -17.53
N GLU A 70 -12.03 8.41 -17.03
CA GLU A 70 -11.48 8.40 -15.66
C GLU A 70 -10.12 9.11 -15.58
N GLN A 71 -9.59 9.61 -16.71
CA GLN A 71 -8.26 10.26 -16.79
C GLN A 71 -8.29 11.79 -16.57
N ASP A 72 -9.48 12.42 -16.49
CA ASP A 72 -9.61 13.87 -16.20
C ASP A 72 -9.45 14.20 -14.69
N GLU A 73 -9.14 13.19 -13.89
CA GLU A 73 -9.20 13.16 -12.42
C GLU A 73 -7.82 13.16 -11.74
N SER A 74 -6.79 13.78 -12.32
CA SER A 74 -5.50 13.95 -11.61
C SER A 74 -5.64 14.74 -10.28
N ALA A 75 -6.67 15.60 -10.18
CA ALA A 75 -7.07 16.26 -8.94
C ALA A 75 -7.76 15.30 -7.95
N ASP A 76 -8.39 14.23 -8.44
CA ASP A 76 -9.08 13.23 -7.62
C ASP A 76 -8.18 12.02 -7.30
N LEU A 77 -7.01 11.82 -7.93
CA LEU A 77 -6.08 10.73 -7.55
C LEU A 77 -5.80 10.73 -6.05
N TRP A 78 -5.35 11.87 -5.52
CA TRP A 78 -4.92 11.96 -4.13
C TRP A 78 -6.11 11.90 -3.16
N GLU A 79 -7.25 12.50 -3.52
CA GLU A 79 -8.49 12.39 -2.73
C GLU A 79 -9.02 10.95 -2.72
N ASN A 80 -9.09 10.29 -3.88
CA ASN A 80 -9.49 8.90 -4.00
C ASN A 80 -8.52 7.99 -3.21
N ALA A 81 -7.21 8.21 -3.31
CA ALA A 81 -6.23 7.47 -2.52
C ALA A 81 -6.45 7.66 -1.01
N LYS A 82 -6.75 8.89 -0.56
CA LYS A 82 -7.09 9.19 0.84
C LYS A 82 -8.37 8.48 1.29
N GLU A 83 -9.43 8.49 0.47
CA GLU A 83 -10.68 7.77 0.75
C GLU A 83 -10.48 6.25 0.84
N GLN A 84 -9.70 5.68 -0.07
CA GLN A 84 -9.38 4.26 -0.06
C GLN A 84 -8.50 3.87 1.13
N LEU A 85 -7.53 4.71 1.50
CA LEU A 85 -6.72 4.55 2.71
C LEU A 85 -7.58 4.54 3.98
N LEU A 86 -8.51 5.50 4.13
CA LEU A 86 -9.43 5.55 5.28
C LEU A 86 -10.36 4.34 5.32
N THR A 87 -10.89 3.93 4.17
CA THR A 87 -11.75 2.75 4.07
C THR A 87 -10.98 1.50 4.48
N ALA A 88 -9.77 1.33 3.96
CA ALA A 88 -8.90 0.21 4.29
C ALA A 88 -8.51 0.22 5.78
N ALA A 89 -8.21 1.37 6.39
CA ALA A 89 -7.84 1.47 7.80
C ALA A 89 -8.90 0.90 8.75
N ARG A 90 -10.18 1.06 8.39
CA ARG A 90 -11.33 0.55 9.17
C ARG A 90 -11.48 -0.97 9.13
N GLU A 91 -11.07 -1.60 8.03
CA GLU A 91 -11.36 -3.02 7.79
C GLU A 91 -10.13 -3.93 7.79
N ALA A 92 -8.95 -3.38 7.54
CA ALA A 92 -7.73 -4.14 7.35
C ALA A 92 -7.25 -4.79 8.65
N ASP A 93 -6.93 -6.09 8.57
CA ASP A 93 -6.11 -6.77 9.57
C ASP A 93 -4.61 -6.52 9.34
N VAL A 94 -4.25 -6.23 8.09
CA VAL A 94 -2.90 -5.92 7.62
C VAL A 94 -2.96 -4.71 6.68
N MET A 95 -2.30 -3.62 7.04
CA MET A 95 -2.13 -2.43 6.22
C MET A 95 -0.68 -2.31 5.78
N VAL A 96 -0.44 -2.15 4.48
CA VAL A 96 0.90 -1.98 3.91
C VAL A 96 0.93 -0.70 3.07
N ILE A 97 1.78 0.26 3.41
CA ILE A 97 1.91 1.55 2.70
C ILE A 97 3.36 1.70 2.23
N LEU A 98 3.60 1.62 0.92
CA LEU A 98 4.91 1.64 0.27
C LEU A 98 5.03 2.81 -0.73
N LEU A 99 5.03 4.03 -0.20
CA LEU A 99 4.95 5.27 -0.98
C LEU A 99 6.27 6.04 -0.95
N SER A 100 6.54 6.83 -2.00
CA SER A 100 7.58 7.86 -1.97
C SER A 100 7.20 8.95 -0.96
N THR A 101 8.15 9.82 -0.60
CA THR A 101 7.84 10.98 0.25
C THR A 101 6.74 11.84 -0.34
N ASP A 102 6.80 12.15 -1.63
CA ASP A 102 5.81 13.02 -2.28
C ASP A 102 4.41 12.39 -2.28
N ALA A 103 4.29 11.12 -2.69
CA ALA A 103 3.01 10.42 -2.67
C ALA A 103 2.48 10.22 -1.24
N PHE A 104 3.35 9.94 -0.27
CA PHE A 104 2.95 9.79 1.12
C PHE A 104 2.41 11.11 1.69
N ASP A 105 3.14 12.21 1.51
CA ASP A 105 2.78 13.52 2.04
C ASP A 105 1.44 14.01 1.47
N LYS A 106 1.15 13.71 0.19
CA LYS A 106 -0.13 14.01 -0.48
C LYS A 106 -1.28 13.07 -0.11
N THR A 107 -1.01 11.97 0.59
CA THR A 107 -2.01 10.94 0.92
C THR A 107 -2.00 10.61 2.41
N ALA A 108 -1.37 9.49 2.79
CA ALA A 108 -1.36 8.96 4.14
C ALA A 108 -0.82 9.96 5.18
N GLY A 109 0.13 10.81 4.79
CA GLY A 109 0.70 11.84 5.67
C GLY A 109 -0.32 12.94 6.00
N GLU A 110 -1.08 13.41 5.01
CA GLU A 110 -2.08 14.47 5.19
C GLU A 110 -3.22 14.04 6.13
N ILE A 111 -3.67 12.78 6.00
CA ILE A 111 -4.77 12.20 6.79
C ILE A 111 -4.29 11.28 7.91
N TRP A 112 -3.00 11.35 8.29
CA TRP A 112 -2.41 10.42 9.26
C TRP A 112 -3.19 10.34 10.58
N PRO A 113 -3.61 11.47 11.19
CA PRO A 113 -4.35 11.45 12.46
C PRO A 113 -5.69 10.72 12.36
N GLU A 114 -6.42 10.88 11.25
CA GLU A 114 -7.68 10.18 10.98
C GLU A 114 -7.43 8.69 10.69
N LEU A 115 -6.39 8.39 9.90
CA LEU A 115 -6.03 7.03 9.51
C LEU A 115 -5.77 6.13 10.73
N VAL A 116 -4.97 6.61 11.69
CA VAL A 116 -4.68 5.85 12.92
C VAL A 116 -5.86 5.85 13.90
N GLU A 117 -6.76 6.83 13.82
CA GLU A 117 -8.01 6.86 14.60
C GLU A 117 -9.01 5.80 14.12
N GLU A 118 -9.06 5.56 12.82
CA GLU A 118 -9.94 4.56 12.19
C GLU A 118 -9.34 3.15 12.20
N ALA A 119 -8.01 3.04 12.40
CA ALA A 119 -7.30 1.78 12.42
C ALA A 119 -7.96 0.73 13.33
N LYS A 120 -8.22 -0.46 12.79
CA LYS A 120 -8.70 -1.61 13.57
C LYS A 120 -7.71 -1.96 14.69
N PRO A 121 -8.16 -2.21 15.93
CA PRO A 121 -7.30 -2.72 17.00
C PRO A 121 -6.59 -4.02 16.62
N ASP A 122 -5.42 -4.24 17.21
CA ASP A 122 -4.57 -5.42 17.00
C ASP A 122 -4.18 -5.67 15.53
N SER A 123 -4.29 -4.67 14.65
CA SER A 123 -3.91 -4.79 13.22
C SER A 123 -2.40 -4.70 13.02
N ILE A 124 -1.91 -5.23 11.89
CA ILE A 124 -0.49 -5.18 11.51
C ILE A 124 -0.32 -4.05 10.49
N TRP A 125 0.67 -3.19 10.70
CA TRP A 125 0.96 -2.05 9.84
C TRP A 125 2.41 -2.13 9.36
N CYS A 126 2.62 -2.15 8.04
CA CYS A 126 3.93 -2.09 7.42
C CYS A 126 4.08 -0.79 6.61
N ILE A 127 5.00 0.08 6.99
CA ILE A 127 5.14 1.41 6.41
C ILE A 127 6.54 1.57 5.83
N GLY A 128 6.62 1.58 4.51
CA GLY A 128 7.82 1.82 3.73
C GLY A 128 7.82 3.23 3.17
N ALA A 129 8.59 4.13 3.79
CA ALA A 129 8.74 5.52 3.36
C ALA A 129 10.18 6.02 3.59
N ALA A 130 10.48 7.25 3.16
CA ALA A 130 11.75 7.87 3.50
C ALA A 130 11.82 8.13 5.02
N ARG A 131 13.05 8.20 5.55
CA ARG A 131 13.27 8.45 6.98
C ARG A 131 12.58 9.71 7.48
N SER A 132 12.68 10.81 6.73
CA SER A 132 12.06 12.09 7.09
C SER A 132 10.54 11.99 7.21
N THR A 133 9.91 11.16 6.38
CA THR A 133 8.47 10.91 6.42
C THR A 133 8.10 10.07 7.64
N LEU A 134 8.86 9.01 7.93
CA LEU A 134 8.64 8.16 9.11
C LEU A 134 8.86 8.91 10.43
N ASP A 135 9.86 9.78 10.48
CA ASP A 135 10.18 10.61 11.67
C ASP A 135 9.12 11.71 11.91
N ALA A 136 8.28 12.04 10.91
CA ALA A 136 7.28 13.10 10.98
C ALA A 136 5.89 12.64 11.44
N ILE A 137 5.64 11.33 11.47
CA ILE A 137 4.33 10.76 11.84
C ILE A 137 4.39 10.11 13.23
N ASP A 138 3.26 10.11 13.93
CA ASP A 138 3.14 9.57 15.28
C ASP A 138 2.45 8.20 15.28
N PHE A 139 3.12 7.18 15.82
CA PHE A 139 2.61 5.82 15.94
C PHE A 139 1.94 5.53 17.29
N GLU A 140 1.96 6.46 18.25
CA GLU A 140 1.48 6.23 19.63
C GLU A 140 0.02 5.73 19.66
N LYS A 141 -0.83 6.23 18.75
CA LYS A 141 -2.22 5.78 18.64
C LYS A 141 -2.35 4.32 18.19
N LEU A 142 -1.48 3.87 17.27
CA LEU A 142 -1.45 2.47 16.84
C LEU A 142 -0.98 1.57 18.00
N ASP A 143 0.05 1.99 18.73
CA ASP A 143 0.55 1.27 19.91
C ASP A 143 -0.54 1.12 20.98
N LYS A 144 -1.28 2.20 21.29
CA LYS A 144 -2.41 2.20 22.24
C LYS A 144 -3.53 1.25 21.83
N LYS A 145 -3.66 0.94 20.53
CA LYS A 145 -4.64 0.01 19.98
C LYS A 145 -4.13 -1.43 19.88
N GLY A 146 -2.92 -1.71 20.36
CA GLY A 146 -2.30 -3.04 20.27
C GLY A 146 -1.83 -3.39 18.85
N CYS A 147 -1.76 -2.42 17.94
CA CYS A 147 -1.31 -2.68 16.58
C CYS A 147 0.19 -2.97 16.55
N SER A 148 0.61 -3.89 15.68
CA SER A 148 2.02 -4.16 15.43
C SER A 148 2.50 -3.28 14.27
N VAL A 149 3.48 -2.40 14.52
CA VAL A 149 4.01 -1.48 13.50
C VAL A 149 5.41 -1.93 13.07
N ILE A 150 5.56 -2.17 11.77
CA ILE A 150 6.81 -2.52 11.10
C ILE A 150 7.15 -1.36 10.17
N THR A 151 8.36 -0.81 10.29
CA THR A 151 8.80 0.29 9.44
C THR A 151 9.94 -0.14 8.53
N TYR A 152 9.91 0.31 7.29
CA TYR A 152 11.00 0.17 6.34
C TYR A 152 11.48 1.54 5.91
N GLN A 153 12.66 1.92 6.39
CA GLN A 153 13.32 3.12 5.89
C GLN A 153 13.77 2.84 4.45
N ARG A 154 13.09 3.43 3.48
CA ARG A 154 13.45 3.30 2.06
C ARG A 154 14.78 4.02 1.81
N VAL A 155 15.84 3.24 1.59
CA VAL A 155 17.16 3.72 1.17
C VAL A 155 17.43 3.18 -0.24
N GLY A 156 17.25 4.02 -1.25
CA GLY A 156 17.44 3.66 -2.65
C GLY A 156 16.14 3.25 -3.36
N VAL A 157 16.25 2.42 -4.39
CA VAL A 157 15.16 2.15 -5.34
C VAL A 157 14.21 1.03 -4.91
N ALA A 158 14.62 0.18 -3.96
CA ALA A 158 13.81 -0.94 -3.49
C ALA A 158 12.52 -0.46 -2.82
N ARG A 159 11.39 -1.06 -3.22
CA ARG A 159 10.05 -0.73 -2.71
C ARG A 159 9.83 -1.28 -1.30
N ILE A 160 10.38 -2.47 -1.01
CA ILE A 160 10.43 -3.09 0.32
C ILE A 160 11.74 -3.89 0.44
N GLY A 161 12.36 -3.93 1.63
CA GLY A 161 13.54 -4.76 1.89
C GLY A 161 13.18 -6.20 2.21
N THR A 162 14.12 -7.14 1.98
CA THR A 162 13.91 -8.57 2.28
C THR A 162 13.58 -8.80 3.75
N ASP A 163 14.36 -8.23 4.67
CA ASP A 163 14.15 -8.40 6.12
C ASP A 163 12.77 -7.90 6.55
N THR A 164 12.37 -6.68 6.15
CA THR A 164 11.05 -6.14 6.47
C THR A 164 9.91 -6.97 5.87
N ARG A 165 10.10 -7.51 4.67
CA ARG A 165 9.13 -8.41 4.05
C ARG A 165 8.99 -9.70 4.87
N GLU A 166 10.08 -10.30 5.30
CA GLU A 166 10.07 -11.49 6.15
C GLU A 166 9.43 -11.22 7.51
N ASP A 167 9.76 -10.10 8.15
CA ASP A 167 9.14 -9.66 9.41
C ASP A 167 7.62 -9.50 9.28
N LEU A 168 7.16 -8.89 8.17
CA LEU A 168 5.74 -8.73 7.86
C LEU A 168 5.06 -10.10 7.71
N LEU A 169 5.62 -11.00 6.90
CA LEU A 169 5.05 -12.33 6.70
C LEU A 169 5.01 -13.12 8.01
N GLN A 170 6.06 -13.05 8.82
CA GLN A 170 6.11 -13.70 10.12
C GLN A 170 5.04 -13.17 11.09
N ALA A 171 4.84 -11.86 11.14
CA ALA A 171 3.81 -11.25 11.99
C ALA A 171 2.40 -11.71 11.57
N ILE A 172 2.15 -11.81 10.26
CA ILE A 172 0.89 -12.32 9.70
C ILE A 172 0.69 -13.78 10.09
N ASP A 173 1.70 -14.64 9.90
CA ASP A 173 1.61 -16.07 10.23
C ASP A 173 1.37 -16.32 11.72
N GLN A 174 1.98 -15.54 12.60
CA GLN A 174 1.73 -15.59 14.04
C GLN A 174 0.28 -15.23 14.38
N LYS A 175 -0.29 -14.23 13.69
CA LYS A 175 -1.68 -13.81 13.88
C LYS A 175 -2.71 -14.80 13.34
N VAL A 176 -2.37 -15.57 12.30
CA VAL A 176 -3.23 -16.67 11.81
C VAL A 176 -3.18 -17.89 12.71
N SER A 177 -2.02 -18.14 13.34
CA SER A 177 -1.78 -19.34 14.13
C SER A 177 -2.22 -19.22 15.60
N GLY A 178 -2.46 -18.00 16.09
CA GLY A 178 -2.92 -17.69 17.45
C GLY A 178 -4.43 -17.59 17.55
#